data_AF-A0AAW1SGQ0-F1
#
_entry.id   AF-A0AAW1SGQ0-F1
#
_cell.length_a   1.000
_cell.length_b   1.000
_cell.length_c   1.000
_cell.angle_alpha   90.00
_cell.angle_beta   90.00
_cell.angle_gamma   90.00
#
_symmetry.space_group_name_H-M   'P 1'
#
loop_
_entity.id
_entity.type
_entity.pdbx_description
1 polymer ?
#
loop_
_entity_poly.entity_id
_entity_poly.type
_entity_poly.pdbx_seq_one_letter_code
_entity_poly.pdbx_strand_id
1 'polypeptide(L)'
;MSFANQLPGVWRNTARAPLIVSHRAGGNEAPENTIAALRAAQKAGSQVMQMDVLLSEDGIPVVFHDKQLKRATGVDKPISSVPAAELPFLRERLPALLDEKIVINTRDFGAQGYTIPTLRQLLDEAGSDTHFFLEIWDDSTDLIEKTAKEIYDHGMQTRVVLGNPFSASIRDKCREAVPEALTLLLVSEANNLALLHKLGLMWVSPPPQQTVFNIPLFTGWERAFISKLSGWQKLKFQATVLMSKLLYSNLRSLTAALAEYGVPVVVFILNDKHGWEVGLKGRVAGLMTDCPAALAAYLDQ
;
A
#
# COMPACT_ATOMS: atom_id res chain seq x y z
N MET A 1 16.45 -12.52 -22.76
CA MET A 1 15.10 -11.93 -22.86
C MET A 1 14.91 -11.06 -21.63
N SER A 2 14.50 -9.79 -21.77
CA SER A 2 14.34 -8.87 -20.64
C SER A 2 13.20 -9.34 -19.72
N PHE A 3 13.46 -9.45 -18.41
CA PHE A 3 12.47 -9.84 -17.38
C PHE A 3 11.26 -8.90 -17.34
N ALA A 4 11.37 -7.68 -17.88
CA ALA A 4 10.25 -6.75 -18.00
C ALA A 4 9.02 -7.34 -18.73
N ASN A 5 9.23 -8.32 -19.63
CA ASN A 5 8.14 -8.99 -20.35
C ASN A 5 7.40 -10.08 -19.55
N GLN A 6 7.84 -10.39 -18.32
CA GLN A 6 7.25 -11.45 -17.49
C GLN A 6 6.41 -10.95 -16.31
N LEU A 7 6.49 -9.66 -15.96
CA LEU A 7 5.65 -9.10 -14.89
C LEU A 7 4.16 -9.22 -15.25
N PRO A 8 3.23 -9.43 -14.31
CA PRO A 8 1.81 -9.52 -14.63
C PRO A 8 1.15 -8.13 -14.76
N GLY A 9 0.10 -8.03 -15.58
CA GLY A 9 -0.80 -6.87 -15.64
C GLY A 9 -0.13 -5.52 -15.91
N VAL A 10 -0.53 -4.51 -15.12
CA VAL A 10 -0.06 -3.10 -15.24
C VAL A 10 1.45 -2.92 -15.09
N TRP A 11 2.14 -3.88 -14.48
CA TRP A 11 3.58 -3.80 -14.22
C TRP A 11 4.44 -4.05 -15.46
N ARG A 12 3.87 -4.59 -16.54
CA ARG A 12 4.58 -4.81 -17.83
C ARG A 12 5.00 -3.51 -18.51
N ASN A 13 4.28 -2.42 -18.28
CA ASN A 13 4.40 -1.20 -19.09
C ASN A 13 5.08 -0.06 -18.33
N THR A 14 6.40 -0.12 -18.18
CA THR A 14 7.21 0.92 -17.50
C THR A 14 7.58 2.12 -18.39
N ALA A 15 7.00 2.21 -19.61
CA ALA A 15 7.29 3.27 -20.58
C ALA A 15 6.26 4.43 -20.57
N ARG A 16 5.22 4.35 -19.74
CA ARG A 16 4.21 5.41 -19.53
C ARG A 16 4.51 6.19 -18.24
N ALA A 17 3.77 7.29 -18.02
CA ALA A 17 3.72 7.98 -16.74
C ALA A 17 3.51 6.97 -15.58
N PRO A 18 4.05 7.23 -14.38
CA PRO A 18 3.94 6.29 -13.27
C PRO A 18 2.49 6.03 -12.90
N LEU A 19 2.21 4.81 -12.46
CA LEU A 19 0.89 4.43 -11.96
C LEU A 19 0.53 5.25 -10.71
N ILE A 20 -0.73 5.63 -10.59
CA ILE A 20 -1.27 6.18 -9.35
C ILE A 20 -1.67 5.01 -8.47
N VAL A 21 -0.99 4.88 -7.33
CA VAL A 21 -1.27 3.87 -6.31
C VAL A 21 -1.99 4.55 -5.14
N SER A 22 -3.29 4.34 -5.01
CA SER A 22 -4.08 5.04 -4.00
C SER A 22 -3.97 4.32 -2.65
N HIS A 23 -3.25 4.93 -1.71
CA HIS A 23 -3.08 4.44 -0.36
C HIS A 23 -4.43 4.42 0.36
N ARG A 24 -4.91 3.22 0.72
CA ARG A 24 -6.26 2.98 1.26
C ARG A 24 -7.38 3.54 0.38
N ALA A 25 -7.15 3.53 -0.94
CA ALA A 25 -7.95 4.22 -1.94
C ALA A 25 -8.11 5.74 -1.75
N GLY A 26 -7.08 6.41 -1.23
CA GLY A 26 -7.05 7.87 -1.11
C GLY A 26 -7.54 8.35 0.25
N GLY A 27 -6.86 7.92 1.32
CA GLY A 27 -7.28 8.18 2.71
C GLY A 27 -7.36 9.65 3.13
N ASN A 28 -6.88 10.60 2.32
CA ASN A 28 -7.04 12.04 2.54
C ASN A 28 -8.15 12.68 1.71
N GLU A 29 -8.74 11.96 0.75
CA GLU A 29 -9.79 12.45 -0.15
C GLU A 29 -11.12 11.73 0.05
N ALA A 30 -11.10 10.49 0.56
CA ALA A 30 -12.27 9.67 0.81
C ALA A 30 -12.09 8.80 2.08
N PRO A 31 -13.17 8.19 2.62
CA PRO A 31 -13.08 7.35 3.80
C PRO A 31 -12.20 6.12 3.53
N GLU A 32 -11.03 6.07 4.16
CA GLU A 32 -10.03 5.01 3.92
C GLU A 32 -10.61 3.59 3.99
N ASN A 33 -10.13 2.69 3.13
CA ASN A 33 -10.52 1.25 3.14
C ASN A 33 -12.03 1.00 2.93
N THR A 34 -12.75 1.88 2.22
CA THR A 34 -14.17 1.69 1.89
C THR A 34 -14.42 1.48 0.39
N ILE A 35 -15.58 0.93 0.04
CA ILE A 35 -16.04 0.86 -1.35
C ILE A 35 -16.18 2.26 -1.96
N ALA A 36 -16.62 3.25 -1.17
CA ALA A 36 -16.72 4.61 -1.65
C ALA A 36 -15.36 5.22 -2.01
N ALA A 37 -14.32 4.96 -1.20
CA ALA A 37 -12.95 5.37 -1.53
C ALA A 37 -12.44 4.65 -2.78
N LEU A 38 -12.65 3.33 -2.90
CA LEU A 38 -12.31 2.57 -4.11
C LEU A 38 -12.89 3.25 -5.37
N ARG A 39 -14.19 3.53 -5.37
CA ARG A 39 -14.88 4.17 -6.49
C ARG A 39 -14.36 5.59 -6.77
N ALA A 40 -14.07 6.36 -5.72
CA ALA A 40 -13.51 7.70 -5.85
C ALA A 40 -12.11 7.66 -6.50
N ALA A 41 -11.24 6.75 -6.06
CA ALA A 41 -9.92 6.54 -6.63
C ALA A 41 -9.98 6.03 -8.08
N GLN A 42 -10.87 5.09 -8.40
CA GLN A 42 -11.11 4.65 -9.78
C GLN A 42 -11.52 5.83 -10.67
N LYS A 43 -12.43 6.69 -10.19
CA LYS A 43 -12.85 7.91 -10.90
C LYS A 43 -11.71 8.92 -11.08
N ALA A 44 -10.78 8.98 -10.13
CA ALA A 44 -9.56 9.79 -10.23
C ALA A 44 -8.51 9.21 -11.20
N GLY A 45 -8.77 8.04 -11.82
CA GLY A 45 -7.85 7.41 -12.76
C GLY A 45 -6.79 6.53 -12.11
N SER A 46 -6.93 6.21 -10.83
CA SER A 46 -5.99 5.31 -10.15
C SER A 46 -6.09 3.90 -10.71
N GLN A 47 -4.93 3.33 -11.06
CA GLN A 47 -4.85 1.97 -11.59
C GLN A 47 -4.70 0.94 -10.48
N VAL A 48 -4.11 1.34 -9.35
CA VAL A 48 -3.77 0.45 -8.25
C VAL A 48 -4.30 0.99 -6.94
N MET A 49 -4.93 0.14 -6.14
CA MET A 49 -5.48 0.49 -4.84
C MET A 49 -4.72 -0.28 -3.77
N GLN A 50 -4.05 0.41 -2.85
CA GLN A 50 -3.55 -0.24 -1.65
C GLN A 50 -4.70 -0.31 -0.64
N MET A 51 -4.87 -1.49 -0.04
CA MET A 51 -5.96 -1.83 0.87
C MET A 51 -5.40 -2.72 1.98
N ASP A 52 -5.91 -2.52 3.18
CA ASP A 52 -5.49 -3.28 4.36
C ASP A 52 -6.45 -4.44 4.62
N VAL A 53 -5.95 -5.66 4.79
CA VAL A 53 -6.80 -6.84 5.02
C VAL A 53 -6.55 -7.41 6.41
N LEU A 54 -7.64 -7.57 7.15
CA LEU A 54 -7.71 -8.18 8.47
C LEU A 54 -8.81 -9.26 8.49
N LEU A 55 -8.90 -9.99 9.59
CA LEU A 55 -9.88 -11.03 9.80
C LEU A 55 -10.88 -10.62 10.89
N SER A 56 -12.18 -10.79 10.62
CA SER A 56 -13.25 -10.69 11.64
C SER A 56 -13.25 -11.91 12.56
N GLU A 57 -14.09 -11.90 13.60
CA GLU A 57 -14.24 -13.02 14.54
C GLU A 57 -14.68 -14.32 13.86
N ASP A 58 -15.65 -14.22 12.94
CA ASP A 58 -16.18 -15.33 12.15
C ASP A 58 -15.26 -15.73 10.98
N GLY A 59 -14.04 -15.19 10.96
CA GLY A 59 -13.03 -15.58 10.02
C GLY A 59 -13.29 -15.08 8.61
N ILE A 60 -13.98 -13.95 8.42
CA ILE A 60 -14.21 -13.37 7.10
C ILE A 60 -13.16 -12.27 6.85
N PRO A 61 -12.45 -12.28 5.71
CA PRO A 61 -11.52 -11.18 5.39
C PRO A 61 -12.27 -9.86 5.22
N VAL A 62 -11.83 -8.84 5.93
CA VAL A 62 -12.41 -7.48 5.95
C VAL A 62 -11.35 -6.44 5.64
N VAL A 63 -11.77 -5.35 5.01
CA VAL A 63 -10.86 -4.29 4.57
C VAL A 63 -10.78 -3.20 5.63
N PHE A 64 -9.72 -3.23 6.43
CA PHE A 64 -9.54 -2.33 7.56
C PHE A 64 -8.07 -2.33 8.03
N HIS A 65 -7.60 -1.18 8.51
CA HIS A 65 -6.19 -1.01 8.88
C HIS A 65 -5.88 -1.39 10.33
N ASP A 66 -6.64 -0.86 11.29
CA ASP A 66 -6.26 -0.94 12.70
C ASP A 66 -6.69 -2.28 13.31
N LYS A 67 -5.84 -2.92 14.12
CA LYS A 67 -6.28 -4.10 14.90
C LYS A 67 -7.38 -3.76 15.93
N GLN A 68 -7.51 -2.47 16.29
CA GLN A 68 -8.51 -1.95 17.21
C GLN A 68 -9.49 -1.04 16.48
N LEU A 69 -10.79 -1.26 16.66
CA LEU A 69 -11.85 -0.50 15.99
C LEU A 69 -11.94 0.97 16.44
N LYS A 70 -11.31 1.31 17.58
CA LYS A 70 -11.50 2.58 18.30
C LYS A 70 -11.25 3.82 17.46
N ARG A 71 -10.17 3.89 16.68
CA ARG A 71 -9.83 5.09 15.89
C ARG A 71 -10.86 5.37 14.81
N ALA A 72 -11.29 4.36 14.06
CA ALA A 72 -12.16 4.60 12.91
C ALA A 72 -13.65 4.56 13.27
N THR A 73 -14.04 3.84 14.32
CA THR A 73 -15.46 3.57 14.63
C THR A 73 -15.90 4.13 15.99
N GLY A 74 -14.94 4.35 16.90
CA GLY A 74 -15.22 4.73 18.30
C GLY A 74 -15.46 3.55 19.24
N VAL A 75 -15.57 2.33 18.73
CA VAL A 75 -15.77 1.11 19.52
C VAL A 75 -14.45 0.57 20.04
N ASP A 76 -14.33 0.39 21.36
CA ASP A 76 -13.12 -0.12 22.02
C ASP A 76 -13.09 -1.65 22.04
N LYS A 77 -12.97 -2.25 20.85
CA LYS A 77 -12.84 -3.70 20.66
C LYS A 77 -11.82 -4.00 19.55
N PRO A 78 -11.10 -5.13 19.63
CA PRO A 78 -10.33 -5.62 18.50
C PRO A 78 -11.27 -6.03 17.36
N ILE A 79 -10.83 -5.87 16.12
CA ILE A 79 -11.61 -6.27 14.95
C ILE A 79 -11.88 -7.78 14.91
N SER A 80 -10.93 -8.57 15.42
CA SER A 80 -11.00 -10.03 15.49
C SER A 80 -11.96 -10.57 16.56
N SER A 81 -12.70 -9.71 17.26
CA SER A 81 -13.73 -10.09 18.24
C SER A 81 -15.12 -9.57 17.87
N VAL A 82 -15.34 -9.27 16.59
CA VAL A 82 -16.64 -8.86 16.06
C VAL A 82 -16.88 -9.63 14.75
N PRO A 83 -18.03 -10.29 14.57
CA PRO A 83 -18.39 -10.92 13.29
C PRO A 83 -18.50 -9.87 12.18
N ALA A 84 -18.17 -10.22 10.93
CA ALA A 84 -18.11 -9.23 9.84
C ALA A 84 -19.45 -8.50 9.63
N ALA A 85 -20.58 -9.20 9.77
CA ALA A 85 -21.91 -8.63 9.62
C ALA A 85 -22.30 -7.66 10.77
N GLU A 86 -21.60 -7.72 11.91
CA GLU A 86 -21.84 -6.89 13.09
C GLU A 86 -20.79 -5.79 13.25
N LEU A 87 -19.87 -5.64 12.29
CA LEU A 87 -18.86 -4.60 12.33
C LEU A 87 -19.52 -3.22 12.40
N PRO A 88 -19.06 -2.34 13.31
CA PRO A 88 -19.65 -1.03 13.48
C PRO A 88 -19.35 -0.14 12.27
N PHE A 89 -20.18 0.87 12.08
CA PHE A 89 -19.91 1.91 11.10
C PHE A 89 -18.69 2.75 11.48
N LEU A 90 -18.01 3.27 10.46
CA LEU A 90 -17.04 4.34 10.62
C LEU A 90 -17.73 5.57 11.20
N ARG A 91 -16.99 6.32 12.00
CA ARG A 91 -17.46 7.60 12.56
C ARG A 91 -17.80 8.57 11.43
N GLU A 92 -18.75 9.47 11.68
CA GLU A 92 -19.12 10.52 10.73
C GLU A 92 -17.92 11.40 10.38
N ARG A 93 -17.13 11.80 11.39
CA ARG A 93 -15.92 12.61 11.22
C ARG A 93 -14.68 11.74 11.37
N LEU A 94 -14.23 11.11 10.27
CA LEU A 94 -13.09 10.20 10.26
C LEU A 94 -11.77 10.99 10.08
N PRO A 95 -10.88 11.03 11.08
CA PRO A 95 -9.56 11.63 10.89
C PRO A 95 -8.70 10.74 10.00
N ALA A 96 -8.04 11.34 9.01
CA ALA A 96 -7.08 10.62 8.17
C ALA A 96 -5.93 10.09 9.02
N LEU A 97 -5.38 8.93 8.62
CA LEU A 97 -4.36 8.24 9.43
C LEU A 97 -3.08 9.08 9.63
N LEU A 98 -2.55 9.69 8.55
CA LEU A 98 -1.25 10.34 8.58
C LEU A 98 -1.32 11.82 8.99
N ASP A 99 -2.46 12.47 8.76
CA ASP A 99 -2.71 13.85 9.16
C ASP A 99 -4.12 14.00 9.75
N GLU A 100 -4.21 13.92 11.08
CA GLU A 100 -5.47 14.07 11.84
C GLU A 100 -6.15 15.44 11.65
N LYS A 101 -5.47 16.43 11.06
CA LYS A 101 -6.10 17.71 10.69
C LYS A 101 -7.05 17.54 9.49
N ILE A 102 -6.79 16.53 8.66
CA ILE A 102 -7.68 16.13 7.58
C ILE A 102 -8.77 15.24 8.20
N VAL A 103 -10.01 15.67 8.05
CA VAL A 103 -11.18 14.97 8.57
C VAL A 103 -12.16 14.77 7.44
N ILE A 104 -12.43 13.51 7.12
CA ILE A 104 -13.39 13.13 6.09
C ILE A 104 -14.77 12.97 6.73
N ASN A 105 -15.77 13.60 6.14
CA ASN A 105 -17.16 13.35 6.49
C ASN A 105 -17.66 12.12 5.72
N THR A 106 -17.79 10.98 6.41
CA THR A 106 -18.15 9.70 5.78
C THR A 106 -19.57 9.70 5.20
N ARG A 107 -20.45 10.59 5.67
CA ARG A 107 -21.82 10.71 5.16
C ARG A 107 -21.90 11.31 3.76
N ASP A 108 -20.91 12.10 3.35
CA ASP A 108 -20.86 12.70 2.01
C ASP A 108 -20.70 11.62 0.91
N PHE A 109 -20.36 10.40 1.31
CA PHE A 109 -20.11 9.24 0.44
C PHE A 109 -21.24 8.20 0.50
N GLY A 110 -22.35 8.51 1.16
CA GLY A 110 -23.50 7.61 1.30
C GLY A 110 -23.19 6.35 2.12
N ALA A 111 -24.04 5.32 1.98
CA ALA A 111 -23.95 4.09 2.78
C ALA A 111 -22.56 3.42 2.71
N GLN A 112 -21.98 3.39 1.51
CA GLN A 112 -20.68 2.76 1.24
C GLN A 112 -19.49 3.57 1.77
N GLY A 113 -19.72 4.79 2.29
CA GLY A 113 -18.69 5.65 2.87
C GLY A 113 -18.43 5.41 4.35
N TYR A 114 -19.34 4.73 5.06
CA TYR A 114 -19.21 4.49 6.50
C TYR A 114 -19.31 3.01 6.88
N THR A 115 -19.43 2.09 5.93
CA THR A 115 -19.38 0.65 6.18
C THR A 115 -17.96 0.11 6.03
N ILE A 116 -17.55 -0.80 6.92
CA ILE A 116 -16.33 -1.60 6.75
C ILE A 116 -16.67 -2.75 5.79
N PRO A 117 -16.09 -2.81 4.58
CA PRO A 117 -16.45 -3.85 3.62
C PRO A 117 -15.69 -5.15 3.87
N THR A 118 -16.26 -6.27 3.42
CA THR A 118 -15.51 -7.51 3.26
C THR A 118 -14.58 -7.42 2.05
N LEU A 119 -13.53 -8.25 2.02
CA LEU A 119 -12.66 -8.33 0.85
C LEU A 119 -13.45 -8.75 -0.40
N ARG A 120 -14.40 -9.66 -0.27
CA ARG A 120 -15.31 -10.05 -1.35
C ARG A 120 -16.02 -8.83 -1.95
N GLN A 121 -16.69 -8.04 -1.10
CA GLN A 121 -17.40 -6.83 -1.56
C GLN A 121 -16.46 -5.84 -2.26
N LEU A 122 -15.22 -5.73 -1.81
CA LEU A 122 -14.20 -4.90 -2.46
C LEU A 122 -13.83 -5.44 -3.85
N LEU A 123 -13.64 -6.75 -3.98
CA LEU A 123 -13.26 -7.39 -5.25
C LEU A 123 -14.42 -7.43 -6.25
N ASP A 124 -15.66 -7.55 -5.79
CA ASP A 124 -16.87 -7.42 -6.61
C ASP A 124 -16.95 -6.05 -7.33
N GLU A 125 -16.39 -5.01 -6.70
CA GLU A 125 -16.36 -3.63 -7.21
C GLU A 125 -15.10 -3.33 -8.05
N ALA A 126 -14.23 -4.33 -8.24
CA ALA A 126 -13.05 -4.18 -9.07
C ALA A 126 -13.45 -4.11 -10.56
N GLY A 127 -13.20 -2.97 -11.20
CA GLY A 127 -13.31 -2.87 -12.67
C GLY A 127 -12.29 -3.76 -13.38
N SER A 128 -12.40 -3.97 -14.69
CA SER A 128 -11.50 -4.85 -15.48
C SER A 128 -10.01 -4.49 -15.39
N ASP A 129 -9.69 -3.23 -15.11
CA ASP A 129 -8.32 -2.71 -15.09
C ASP A 129 -7.81 -2.40 -13.67
N THR A 130 -8.64 -2.58 -12.63
CA THR A 130 -8.25 -2.29 -11.24
C THR A 130 -7.25 -3.30 -10.71
N HIS A 131 -6.14 -2.85 -10.14
CA HIS A 131 -5.18 -3.70 -9.46
C HIS A 131 -5.17 -3.38 -7.97
N PHE A 132 -4.73 -4.33 -7.14
CA PHE A 132 -4.67 -4.12 -5.69
C PHE A 132 -3.27 -4.38 -5.13
N PHE A 133 -2.89 -3.58 -4.14
CA PHE A 133 -1.92 -3.94 -3.11
C PHE A 133 -2.71 -4.35 -1.88
N LEU A 134 -2.79 -5.64 -1.60
CA LEU A 134 -3.45 -6.13 -0.39
C LEU A 134 -2.39 -6.32 0.69
N GLU A 135 -2.35 -5.40 1.64
CA GLU A 135 -1.46 -5.46 2.78
C GLU A 135 -2.05 -6.36 3.87
N ILE A 136 -1.35 -7.44 4.19
CA ILE A 136 -1.77 -8.46 5.15
C ILE A 136 -1.20 -8.11 6.51
N TRP A 137 -2.05 -7.90 7.51
CA TRP A 137 -1.64 -7.38 8.82
C TRP A 137 -1.48 -8.43 9.92
N ASP A 138 -1.75 -9.69 9.60
CA ASP A 138 -1.61 -10.81 10.51
C ASP A 138 -0.98 -12.03 9.81
N ASP A 139 -0.12 -12.75 10.53
CA ASP A 139 0.56 -13.94 10.01
C ASP A 139 -0.26 -15.23 10.20
N SER A 140 -1.55 -15.08 10.50
CA SER A 140 -2.52 -16.18 10.50
C SER A 140 -2.59 -16.84 9.12
N THR A 141 -2.38 -18.15 9.10
CA THR A 141 -2.62 -18.98 7.91
C THR A 141 -4.05 -18.84 7.41
N ASP A 142 -5.03 -18.73 8.32
CA ASP A 142 -6.45 -18.61 7.98
C ASP A 142 -6.74 -17.30 7.23
N LEU A 143 -6.11 -16.17 7.63
CA LEU A 143 -6.24 -14.91 6.91
C LEU A 143 -5.71 -15.02 5.48
N ILE A 144 -4.54 -15.64 5.33
CA ILE A 144 -3.86 -15.76 4.02
C ILE A 144 -4.64 -16.70 3.10
N GLU A 145 -5.05 -17.87 3.58
CA GLU A 145 -5.82 -18.86 2.80
C GLU A 145 -7.18 -18.31 2.37
N LYS A 146 -7.89 -17.62 3.27
CA LYS A 146 -9.19 -17.02 2.93
C LYS A 146 -9.07 -15.81 2.00
N THR A 147 -8.02 -15.01 2.17
CA THR A 147 -7.69 -13.95 1.22
C THR A 147 -7.38 -14.53 -0.16
N ALA A 148 -6.56 -15.58 -0.22
CA ALA A 148 -6.25 -16.29 -1.46
C ALA A 148 -7.52 -16.84 -2.11
N LYS A 149 -8.42 -17.46 -1.34
CA LYS A 149 -9.70 -17.95 -1.83
C LYS A 149 -10.51 -16.85 -2.54
N GLU A 150 -10.68 -15.67 -1.91
CA GLU A 150 -11.39 -14.57 -2.56
C GLU A 150 -10.68 -14.10 -3.83
N ILE A 151 -9.35 -14.07 -3.85
CA ILE A 151 -8.56 -13.72 -5.06
C ILE A 151 -8.83 -14.71 -6.21
N TYR A 152 -8.85 -16.02 -5.94
CA TYR A 152 -9.13 -17.05 -6.94
C TYR A 152 -10.58 -17.00 -7.41
N ASP A 153 -11.54 -16.86 -6.49
CA ASP A 153 -12.97 -16.79 -6.82
C ASP A 153 -13.28 -15.60 -7.77
N HIS A 154 -12.49 -14.52 -7.70
CA HIS A 154 -12.64 -13.34 -8.56
C HIS A 154 -11.66 -13.31 -9.76
N GLY A 155 -10.81 -14.32 -9.95
CA GLY A 155 -9.84 -14.35 -11.05
C GLY A 155 -8.78 -13.24 -10.99
N MET A 156 -8.38 -12.83 -9.78
CA MET A 156 -7.54 -11.66 -9.53
C MET A 156 -6.05 -11.98 -9.31
N GLN A 157 -5.62 -13.24 -9.45
CA GLN A 157 -4.28 -13.72 -9.08
C GLN A 157 -3.13 -12.91 -9.70
N THR A 158 -3.30 -12.47 -10.95
CA THR A 158 -2.29 -11.68 -11.69
C THR A 158 -2.45 -10.17 -11.53
N ARG A 159 -3.43 -9.72 -10.75
CA ARG A 159 -3.81 -8.31 -10.57
C ARG A 159 -3.66 -7.83 -9.13
N VAL A 160 -3.04 -8.65 -8.29
CA VAL A 160 -2.77 -8.34 -6.88
C VAL A 160 -1.28 -8.37 -6.57
N VAL A 161 -0.89 -7.50 -5.66
CA VAL A 161 0.38 -7.53 -4.94
C VAL A 161 0.04 -7.85 -3.48
N LEU A 162 0.64 -8.89 -2.91
CA LEU A 162 0.33 -9.38 -1.57
C LEU A 162 1.48 -9.21 -0.59
N GLY A 163 1.13 -9.07 0.68
CA GLY A 163 2.04 -9.35 1.79
C GLY A 163 2.14 -8.20 2.78
N ASN A 164 3.25 -8.17 3.50
CA ASN A 164 3.54 -7.18 4.51
C ASN A 164 5.02 -6.78 4.41
N PRO A 165 5.37 -5.48 4.42
CA PRO A 165 6.76 -5.06 4.24
C PRO A 165 7.65 -5.37 5.45
N PHE A 166 7.11 -5.93 6.53
CA PHE A 166 7.84 -6.23 7.77
C PHE A 166 7.93 -7.72 8.11
N SER A 167 7.27 -8.62 7.37
CA SER A 167 7.22 -10.05 7.71
C SER A 167 7.55 -10.96 6.54
N ALA A 168 8.68 -11.67 6.64
CA ALA A 168 9.09 -12.70 5.68
C ALA A 168 8.11 -13.88 5.70
N SER A 169 7.63 -14.26 6.89
CA SER A 169 6.67 -15.35 7.07
C SER A 169 5.37 -15.10 6.30
N ILE A 170 4.82 -13.88 6.41
CA ILE A 170 3.63 -13.48 5.63
C ILE A 170 3.91 -13.56 4.14
N ARG A 171 5.04 -13.00 3.68
CA ARG A 171 5.42 -13.02 2.26
C ARG A 171 5.51 -14.44 1.73
N ASP A 172 6.18 -15.33 2.45
CA ASP A 172 6.42 -16.70 1.99
C ASP A 172 5.10 -17.49 1.94
N LYS A 173 4.22 -17.33 2.92
CA LYS A 173 2.85 -17.88 2.87
C LYS A 173 2.01 -17.30 1.74
N CYS A 174 2.10 -15.99 1.46
CA CYS A 174 1.41 -15.38 0.33
C CYS A 174 1.89 -15.95 -1.02
N ARG A 175 3.20 -16.19 -1.18
CA ARG A 175 3.77 -16.81 -2.39
C ARG A 175 3.31 -18.24 -2.57
N GLU A 176 3.15 -18.99 -1.47
CA GLU A 176 2.62 -20.35 -1.52
C GLU A 176 1.13 -20.34 -1.89
N ALA A 177 0.35 -19.45 -1.28
CA ALA A 177 -1.09 -19.38 -1.48
C ALA A 177 -1.50 -18.83 -2.86
N VAL A 178 -0.79 -17.82 -3.39
CA VAL A 178 -1.06 -17.22 -4.71
C VAL A 178 0.25 -17.03 -5.49
N PRO A 179 0.82 -18.09 -6.08
CA PRO A 179 2.13 -18.05 -6.76
C PRO A 179 2.23 -17.10 -7.96
N GLU A 180 1.09 -16.76 -8.58
CA GLU A 180 1.01 -15.83 -9.71
C GLU A 180 1.07 -14.36 -9.29
N ALA A 181 0.77 -14.06 -8.02
CA ALA A 181 0.79 -12.71 -7.49
C ALA A 181 2.23 -12.21 -7.28
N LEU A 182 2.41 -10.90 -7.38
CA LEU A 182 3.63 -10.27 -6.89
C LEU A 182 3.57 -10.14 -5.37
N THR A 183 4.72 -10.09 -4.70
CA THR A 183 4.76 -9.82 -3.25
C THR A 183 5.53 -8.55 -2.89
N LEU A 184 5.18 -7.94 -1.76
CA LEU A 184 5.94 -6.82 -1.22
C LEU A 184 7.35 -7.24 -0.82
N LEU A 185 8.32 -6.39 -1.16
CA LEU A 185 9.67 -6.53 -0.66
C LEU A 185 9.74 -6.09 0.81
N LEU A 186 10.53 -6.77 1.62
CA LEU A 186 10.70 -6.35 3.01
C LEU A 186 11.53 -5.07 3.10
N VAL A 187 11.23 -4.23 4.08
CA VAL A 187 12.00 -3.00 4.33
C VAL A 187 13.48 -3.31 4.60
N SER A 188 13.79 -4.41 5.30
CA SER A 188 15.17 -4.84 5.55
C SER A 188 15.90 -5.20 4.25
N GLU A 189 15.23 -5.91 3.35
CA GLU A 189 15.76 -6.29 2.04
C GLU A 189 15.93 -5.06 1.13
N ALA A 190 14.95 -4.15 1.13
CA ALA A 190 15.01 -2.89 0.40
C ALA A 190 16.21 -2.04 0.84
N ASN A 191 16.43 -1.91 2.15
CA ASN A 191 17.57 -1.18 2.71
C ASN A 191 18.91 -1.83 2.33
N ASN A 192 19.00 -3.17 2.38
CA ASN A 192 20.19 -3.91 1.99
C ASN A 192 20.50 -3.71 0.50
N LEU A 193 19.49 -3.78 -0.37
CA LEU A 193 19.65 -3.52 -1.80
C LEU A 193 20.10 -2.08 -2.08
N ALA A 194 19.52 -1.09 -1.38
CA ALA A 194 19.94 0.30 -1.50
C ALA A 194 21.39 0.52 -1.05
N LEU A 195 21.84 -0.18 0.00
CA LEU A 195 23.23 -0.15 0.45
C LEU A 195 24.17 -0.81 -0.57
N LEU A 196 23.84 -2.02 -1.02
CA LEU A 196 24.63 -2.74 -2.02
C LEU A 196 24.72 -1.96 -3.34
N HIS A 197 23.65 -1.27 -3.75
CA HIS A 197 23.64 -0.35 -4.88
C HIS A 197 24.71 0.74 -4.74
N LYS A 198 24.72 1.43 -3.59
CA LYS A 198 25.69 2.49 -3.32
C LYS A 198 27.13 2.00 -3.34
N LEU A 199 27.36 0.75 -2.96
CA LEU A 199 28.68 0.12 -2.97
C LEU A 199 29.05 -0.48 -4.33
N GLY A 200 28.15 -0.49 -5.33
CA GLY A 200 28.37 -1.14 -6.62
C GLY A 200 28.33 -2.68 -6.55
N LEU A 201 27.71 -3.23 -5.50
CA LEU A 201 27.70 -4.66 -5.16
C LEU A 201 26.31 -5.31 -5.26
N MET A 202 25.33 -4.67 -5.91
CA MET A 202 23.97 -5.23 -6.03
C MET A 202 23.95 -6.61 -6.68
N TRP A 203 24.89 -6.89 -7.60
CA TRP A 203 25.02 -8.19 -8.27
C TRP A 203 25.36 -9.35 -7.33
N VAL A 204 25.91 -9.07 -6.13
CA VAL A 204 26.25 -10.10 -5.13
C VAL A 204 25.00 -10.67 -4.48
N SER A 205 23.97 -9.84 -4.31
CA SER A 205 22.68 -10.22 -3.73
C SER A 205 21.58 -9.52 -4.54
N PRO A 206 21.27 -10.03 -5.74
CA PRO A 206 20.29 -9.38 -6.62
C PRO A 206 18.90 -9.37 -5.96
N PRO A 207 18.02 -8.44 -6.35
CA PRO A 207 16.69 -8.36 -5.78
C PRO A 207 15.88 -9.64 -6.09
N PRO A 208 15.01 -10.08 -5.17
CA PRO A 208 14.18 -11.26 -5.39
C PRO A 208 13.18 -11.03 -6.52
N GLN A 209 12.99 -12.05 -7.36
CA GLN A 209 12.00 -12.01 -8.44
C GLN A 209 10.57 -11.99 -7.88
N GLN A 210 9.61 -11.62 -8.73
CA GLN A 210 8.19 -11.48 -8.40
C GLN A 210 7.93 -10.59 -7.17
N THR A 211 8.76 -9.57 -6.97
CA THR A 211 8.54 -8.58 -5.91
C THR A 211 8.27 -7.20 -6.45
N VAL A 212 7.52 -6.41 -5.69
CA VAL A 212 7.44 -4.98 -5.88
C VAL A 212 8.27 -4.31 -4.80
N PHE A 213 9.19 -3.45 -5.24
CA PHE A 213 10.02 -2.66 -4.34
C PHE A 213 9.20 -1.46 -3.86
N ASN A 214 8.66 -1.54 -2.65
CA ASN A 214 7.93 -0.45 -2.02
C ASN A 214 8.81 0.25 -0.96
N ILE A 215 9.07 1.54 -1.11
CA ILE A 215 9.89 2.29 -0.14
C ILE A 215 9.28 3.60 0.37
N PRO A 216 9.47 3.91 1.67
CA PRO A 216 9.03 5.17 2.25
C PRO A 216 9.99 6.32 1.86
N LEU A 217 9.48 7.32 1.14
CA LEU A 217 10.14 8.61 0.93
C LEU A 217 9.62 9.62 1.93
N PHE A 218 10.42 9.90 2.96
CA PHE A 218 10.12 10.88 3.99
C PHE A 218 10.30 12.31 3.46
N THR A 219 9.20 12.92 3.04
CA THR A 219 9.17 14.21 2.34
C THR A 219 8.43 15.31 3.11
N GLY A 220 7.73 15.00 4.20
CA GLY A 220 7.04 16.01 5.00
C GLY A 220 6.24 15.47 6.19
N TRP A 221 5.37 14.48 5.96
CA TRP A 221 4.44 13.95 6.97
C TRP A 221 5.14 13.39 8.21
N GLU A 222 6.38 12.91 8.07
CA GLU A 222 7.14 12.32 9.17
C GLU A 222 7.37 13.29 10.33
N ARG A 223 7.42 14.60 10.05
CA ARG A 223 7.65 15.62 11.09
C ARG A 223 6.47 15.69 12.06
N ALA A 224 5.24 15.65 11.52
CA ALA A 224 4.02 15.64 12.33
C ALA A 224 3.97 14.36 13.17
N PHE A 225 4.29 13.22 12.58
CA PHE A 225 4.35 11.94 13.28
C PHE A 225 5.40 11.92 14.41
N ILE A 226 6.64 12.33 14.12
CA ILE A 226 7.73 12.43 15.11
C ILE A 226 7.36 13.34 16.29
N SER A 227 6.57 14.37 16.05
CA SER A 227 6.17 15.32 17.10
C SER A 227 5.30 14.68 18.18
N LYS A 228 4.57 13.61 17.83
CA LYS A 228 3.69 12.83 18.73
C LYS A 228 4.45 11.78 19.54
N LEU A 229 5.65 11.39 19.10
CA LEU A 229 6.46 10.38 19.78
C LEU A 229 7.26 11.00 20.94
N SER A 230 7.56 10.18 21.95
CA SER A 230 8.39 10.58 23.09
C SER A 230 9.54 9.59 23.33
N GLY A 231 10.56 10.07 24.05
CA GLY A 231 11.70 9.26 24.50
C GLY A 231 12.39 8.45 23.40
N TRP A 232 12.64 7.17 23.68
CA TRP A 232 13.35 6.26 22.79
C TRP A 232 12.63 5.99 21.46
N GLN A 233 11.30 6.03 21.43
CA GLN A 233 10.55 5.83 20.19
C GLN A 233 10.82 6.97 19.21
N LYS A 234 10.84 8.21 19.71
CA LYS A 234 11.16 9.40 18.91
C LYS A 234 12.56 9.31 18.32
N LEU A 235 13.56 8.99 19.16
CA LEU A 235 14.95 8.89 18.73
C LEU A 235 15.14 7.80 17.67
N LYS A 236 14.57 6.60 17.91
CA LYS A 236 14.60 5.49 16.94
C LYS A 236 14.01 5.90 15.61
N PHE A 237 12.83 6.53 15.61
CA PHE A 237 12.17 6.93 14.37
C PHE A 237 12.94 8.03 13.62
N GLN A 238 13.51 9.01 14.34
CA GLN A 238 14.38 10.02 13.73
C GLN A 238 15.60 9.40 13.04
N ALA A 239 16.24 8.40 13.68
CA ALA A 239 17.33 7.66 13.08
C ALA A 239 16.87 6.88 11.83
N THR A 240 15.70 6.25 11.87
CA THR A 240 15.10 5.58 10.70
C THR A 240 14.88 6.54 9.53
N VAL A 241 14.35 7.74 9.80
CA VAL A 241 14.14 8.76 8.76
C VAL A 241 15.47 9.20 8.15
N LEU A 242 16.49 9.47 8.97
CA LEU A 242 17.81 9.87 8.50
C LEU A 242 18.47 8.77 7.64
N MET A 243 18.41 7.52 8.12
CA MET A 243 18.93 6.36 7.40
C MET A 243 18.22 6.18 6.05
N SER A 244 16.90 6.28 6.02
CA SER A 244 16.12 6.23 4.77
C SER A 244 16.55 7.34 3.81
N LYS A 245 16.65 8.60 4.28
CA LYS A 245 17.11 9.73 3.45
C LYS A 245 18.52 9.50 2.88
N LEU A 246 19.41 8.87 3.64
CA LEU A 246 20.75 8.51 3.19
C LEU A 246 20.71 7.40 2.14
N LEU A 247 20.01 6.29 2.41
CA LEU A 247 19.90 5.12 1.53
C LEU A 247 19.25 5.48 0.19
N TYR A 248 18.22 6.30 0.21
CA TYR A 248 17.44 6.67 -0.98
C TYR A 248 17.85 8.02 -1.59
N SER A 249 18.99 8.59 -1.17
CA SER A 249 19.46 9.90 -1.66
C SER A 249 19.72 9.97 -3.16
N ASN A 250 20.01 8.83 -3.81
CA ASN A 250 20.19 8.71 -5.26
C ASN A 250 19.12 7.81 -5.87
N LEU A 251 17.85 8.19 -5.66
CA LEU A 251 16.67 7.44 -6.10
C LEU A 251 16.71 7.12 -7.60
N ARG A 252 17.19 8.06 -8.43
CA ARG A 252 17.32 7.87 -9.89
C ARG A 252 18.23 6.70 -10.25
N SER A 253 19.43 6.66 -9.66
CA SER A 253 20.37 5.58 -9.94
C SER A 253 19.87 4.23 -9.41
N LEU A 254 19.29 4.22 -8.19
CA LEU A 254 18.76 3.00 -7.58
C LEU A 254 17.61 2.40 -8.39
N THR A 255 16.62 3.22 -8.75
CA THR A 255 15.44 2.78 -9.52
C THR A 255 15.82 2.34 -10.93
N ALA A 256 16.81 2.98 -11.56
CA ALA A 256 17.35 2.53 -12.84
C ALA A 256 17.97 1.12 -12.74
N ALA A 257 18.81 0.89 -11.71
CA ALA A 257 19.40 -0.43 -11.48
C ALA A 257 18.32 -1.50 -11.21
N LEU A 258 17.35 -1.23 -10.34
CA LEU A 258 16.24 -2.15 -10.06
C LEU A 258 15.39 -2.46 -11.32
N ALA A 259 15.21 -1.48 -12.21
CA ALA A 259 14.52 -1.69 -13.48
C ALA A 259 15.28 -2.65 -14.42
N GLU A 260 16.62 -2.69 -14.36
CA GLU A 260 17.42 -3.67 -15.12
C GLU A 260 17.19 -5.10 -14.62
N TYR A 261 16.89 -5.27 -13.33
CA TYR A 261 16.46 -6.55 -12.76
C TYR A 261 14.97 -6.86 -12.97
N GLY A 262 14.22 -5.96 -13.64
CA GLY A 262 12.78 -6.13 -13.86
C GLY A 262 11.95 -5.98 -12.59
N VAL A 263 12.44 -5.26 -11.57
CA VAL A 263 11.73 -5.03 -10.32
C VAL A 263 10.98 -3.69 -10.38
N PRO A 264 9.64 -3.68 -10.38
CA PRO A 264 8.88 -2.45 -10.33
C PRO A 264 9.10 -1.75 -8.99
N VAL A 265 9.25 -0.42 -9.04
CA VAL A 265 9.45 0.41 -7.85
C VAL A 265 8.23 1.28 -7.60
N VAL A 266 7.65 1.19 -6.40
CA VAL A 266 6.60 2.09 -5.92
C VAL A 266 7.14 2.88 -4.74
N VAL A 267 7.06 4.20 -4.82
CA VAL A 267 7.49 5.09 -3.73
C VAL A 267 6.26 5.57 -2.96
N PHE A 268 6.31 5.51 -1.63
CA PHE A 268 5.18 5.83 -0.75
C PHE A 268 5.64 6.67 0.46
N ILE A 269 4.78 7.34 1.22
CA ILE A 269 3.49 7.90 0.81
C ILE A 269 3.76 9.37 0.49
N LEU A 270 3.38 9.80 -0.71
CA LEU A 270 3.65 11.13 -1.24
C LEU A 270 2.33 11.89 -1.38
N ASN A 271 2.12 12.90 -0.54
CA ASN A 271 0.82 13.59 -0.43
C ASN A 271 0.87 15.06 -0.86
N ASP A 272 2.03 15.54 -1.32
CA ASP A 272 2.20 16.90 -1.77
C ASP A 272 3.09 16.97 -3.02
N LYS A 273 3.06 18.14 -3.67
CA LYS A 273 3.82 18.43 -4.89
C LYS A 273 5.31 18.16 -4.72
N HIS A 274 5.91 18.54 -3.59
CA HIS A 274 7.33 18.32 -3.36
C HIS A 274 7.66 16.83 -3.32
N GLY A 275 6.84 16.03 -2.65
CA GLY A 275 6.94 14.58 -2.61
C GLY A 275 6.85 13.97 -4.00
N TRP A 276 5.86 14.37 -4.80
CA TRP A 276 5.69 13.90 -6.17
C TRP A 276 6.88 14.25 -7.06
N GLU A 277 7.39 15.48 -7.01
CA GLU A 277 8.60 15.89 -7.71
C GLU A 277 9.82 15.04 -7.33
N VAL A 278 9.99 14.73 -6.05
CA VAL A 278 11.08 13.86 -5.58
C VAL A 278 10.91 12.43 -6.10
N GLY A 279 9.70 11.87 -6.05
CA GLY A 279 9.40 10.54 -6.59
C GLY A 279 9.66 10.43 -8.09
N LEU A 280 9.26 11.45 -8.85
CA LEU A 280 9.44 11.52 -10.31
C LEU A 280 10.88 11.70 -10.79
N LYS A 281 11.83 12.02 -9.89
CA LYS A 281 13.27 11.98 -10.24
C LYS A 281 13.75 10.56 -10.52
N GLY A 282 13.05 9.54 -10.00
CA GLY A 282 13.34 8.12 -10.22
C GLY A 282 12.61 7.53 -11.42
N ARG A 283 13.10 6.40 -11.93
CA ARG A 283 12.36 5.55 -12.88
C ARG A 283 11.42 4.64 -12.10
N VAL A 284 10.37 5.23 -11.52
CA VAL A 284 9.40 4.53 -10.68
C VAL A 284 8.26 3.94 -11.52
N ALA A 285 7.76 2.78 -11.12
CA ALA A 285 6.58 2.16 -11.71
C ALA A 285 5.28 2.80 -11.18
N GLY A 286 5.30 3.32 -9.94
CA GLY A 286 4.14 4.01 -9.38
C GLY A 286 4.50 4.98 -8.25
N LEU A 287 3.60 5.94 -8.03
CA LEU A 287 3.61 6.85 -6.90
C LEU A 287 2.42 6.51 -6.01
N MET A 288 2.68 6.22 -4.74
CA MET A 288 1.63 5.95 -3.77
C MET A 288 1.25 7.20 -3.00
N THR A 289 -0.05 7.49 -2.92
CA THR A 289 -0.58 8.73 -2.36
C THR A 289 -1.92 8.52 -1.66
N ASP A 290 -2.19 9.32 -0.62
CA ASP A 290 -3.52 9.49 -0.03
C ASP A 290 -4.39 10.49 -0.82
N CYS A 291 -3.82 11.20 -1.79
CA CYS A 291 -4.48 12.26 -2.57
C CYS A 291 -4.50 11.93 -4.08
N PRO A 292 -5.17 10.85 -4.52
CA PRO A 292 -5.11 10.40 -5.91
C PRO A 292 -5.66 11.40 -6.93
N ALA A 293 -6.73 12.12 -6.62
CA ALA A 293 -7.27 13.12 -7.55
C ALA A 293 -6.31 14.30 -7.72
N ALA A 294 -5.68 14.75 -6.61
CA ALA A 294 -4.67 15.79 -6.67
C ALA A 294 -3.41 15.36 -7.44
N LEU A 295 -2.97 14.11 -7.28
CA LEU A 295 -1.85 13.57 -8.05
C LEU A 295 -2.19 13.43 -9.53
N ALA A 296 -3.39 12.94 -9.87
CA ALA A 296 -3.83 12.85 -11.27
C ALA A 296 -3.79 14.22 -11.96
N ALA A 297 -4.39 15.23 -11.33
CA ALA A 297 -4.36 16.60 -11.83
C ALA A 297 -2.95 17.19 -11.95
N TYR A 298 -1.99 16.70 -11.17
CA TYR A 298 -0.58 17.11 -11.26
C TYR A 298 0.15 16.41 -12.42
N LEU A 299 -0.14 15.12 -12.68
CA LEU A 299 0.49 14.36 -13.77
C LEU A 299 -0.04 14.76 -15.15
N ASP A 300 -1.22 15.38 -15.22
CA ASP A 300 -1.83 15.88 -16.46
C ASP A 300 -1.32 17.28 -16.89
N GLN A 301 -0.45 17.93 -16.09
CA GLN A 301 0.16 19.25 -16.36
C GLN A 301 1.44 19.15 -17.19
#